data_AF-A0A196L5C6-F1
#
_entry.id   AF-A0A196L5C6-F1
#
_cell.length_a   1.000
_cell.length_b   1.000
_cell.length_c   1.000
_cell.angle_alpha   90.00
_cell.angle_beta   90.00
_cell.angle_gamma   90.00
#
_symmetry.space_group_name_H-M   'P 1'
#
loop_
_entity.id
_entity.type
_entity.pdbx_description
1 polymer ?
#
loop_
_entity_poly.entity_id
_entity_poly.type
_entity_poly.pdbx_seq_one_letter_code
_entity_poly.pdbx_strand_id
1 'polypeptide(L)'
;MTSWDDRIDEVWADASGEEVGDEIIARIDALAAERGDDDGRAVFERAGARDSAGREADAVTLYRRALELGLDEEHRPQCVIQLASSLRNIGEYDEALAVIRAEGERSAESPYRDAFATVHALILASSGRPAQGLSVALLALVPHLPRYHRSMTAYAHEIADLDA
;
A
#
# COMPACT_ATOMS: atom_id res chain seq x y z
N MET A 1 1.40 31.69 -0.93
CA MET A 1 1.22 30.85 -2.13
C MET A 1 1.08 29.44 -1.62
N THR A 2 0.04 28.73 -2.05
CA THR A 2 -0.19 27.31 -1.73
C THR A 2 0.93 26.48 -2.35
N SER A 3 1.51 25.53 -1.60
CA SER A 3 2.60 24.68 -2.08
C SER A 3 2.10 23.68 -3.13
N TRP A 4 3.01 22.97 -3.81
CA TRP A 4 2.61 21.88 -4.70
C TRP A 4 1.96 20.74 -3.91
N ASP A 5 2.51 20.40 -2.75
CA ASP A 5 1.98 19.35 -1.87
C ASP A 5 0.57 19.74 -1.36
N ASP A 6 0.37 20.99 -0.94
CA ASP A 6 -0.94 21.49 -0.50
C ASP A 6 -2.00 21.36 -1.62
N ARG A 7 -1.62 21.54 -2.89
CA ARG A 7 -2.52 21.42 -4.05
C ARG A 7 -2.84 19.96 -4.37
N ILE A 8 -1.89 19.05 -4.17
CA ILE A 8 -2.14 17.60 -4.26
C ILE A 8 -3.12 17.18 -3.18
N ASP A 9 -2.88 17.61 -1.94
CA ASP A 9 -3.76 17.32 -0.80
C ASP A 9 -5.18 17.85 -1.02
N GLU A 10 -5.33 19.03 -1.62
CA GLU A 10 -6.64 19.59 -2.00
C GLU A 10 -7.37 18.69 -3.01
N VAL A 11 -6.68 18.17 -4.03
CA VAL A 11 -7.29 17.23 -5.00
C VAL A 11 -7.73 15.94 -4.30
N TRP A 12 -6.93 15.40 -3.39
CA TRP A 12 -7.28 14.19 -2.66
C TRP A 12 -8.39 14.40 -1.64
N ALA A 13 -8.45 15.57 -1.00
CA ALA A 13 -9.55 15.93 -0.11
C ALA A 13 -10.88 16.00 -0.87
N ASP A 14 -10.90 16.58 -2.07
CA ASP A 14 -12.08 16.62 -2.95
C ASP A 14 -12.55 15.22 -3.37
N ALA A 15 -11.61 14.31 -3.61
CA ALA A 15 -11.89 12.93 -4.01
C ALA A 15 -12.46 12.07 -2.86
N SER A 16 -12.33 12.52 -1.60
CA SER A 16 -12.72 11.73 -0.43
C SER A 16 -14.24 11.57 -0.31
N GLY A 17 -14.77 10.44 -0.80
CA GLY A 17 -16.19 10.08 -0.69
C GLY A 17 -16.87 9.63 -1.98
N GLU A 18 -16.17 9.73 -3.12
CA GLU A 18 -16.68 9.31 -4.43
C GLU A 18 -15.69 8.36 -5.13
N GLU A 19 -16.15 7.61 -6.14
CA GLU A 19 -15.25 6.84 -7.00
C GLU A 19 -14.32 7.81 -7.76
N VAL A 20 -13.00 7.56 -7.70
CA VAL A 20 -12.03 8.38 -8.41
C VAL A 20 -12.19 8.19 -9.91
N GLY A 21 -12.72 9.20 -10.58
CA GLY A 21 -12.92 9.21 -12.04
C GLY A 21 -11.80 9.91 -12.83
N ASP A 22 -12.02 10.06 -14.13
CA ASP A 22 -11.08 10.70 -15.07
C ASP A 22 -10.71 12.14 -14.68
N GLU A 23 -11.60 12.86 -13.99
CA GLU A 23 -11.36 14.24 -13.56
C GLU A 23 -10.19 14.33 -12.55
N ILE A 24 -10.18 13.47 -11.54
CA ILE A 24 -9.11 13.44 -10.53
C ILE A 24 -7.79 13.02 -11.18
N ILE A 25 -7.81 12.03 -12.08
CA ILE A 25 -6.64 11.63 -12.85
C ILE A 25 -6.06 12.83 -13.61
N ALA A 26 -6.91 13.60 -14.32
CA ALA A 26 -6.49 14.75 -15.08
C ALA A 26 -5.91 15.87 -14.20
N ARG A 27 -6.52 16.13 -13.03
CA ARG A 27 -6.03 17.13 -12.05
C ARG A 27 -4.66 16.74 -11.50
N ILE A 28 -4.49 15.47 -11.09
CA ILE A 28 -3.21 14.95 -10.60
C ILE A 28 -2.15 14.95 -11.70
N ASP A 29 -2.48 14.53 -12.92
CA ASP A 29 -1.54 14.56 -14.05
C ASP A 29 -1.07 15.99 -14.37
N ALA A 30 -1.98 16.98 -14.32
CA ALA A 30 -1.63 18.38 -14.54
C ALA A 30 -0.65 18.90 -13.47
N LEU A 31 -0.87 18.57 -12.20
CA LEU A 31 0.03 18.92 -11.10
C LEU A 31 1.38 18.21 -11.24
N ALA A 32 1.37 16.92 -11.55
CA ALA A 32 2.59 16.14 -11.74
C ALA A 32 3.46 16.69 -12.88
N ALA A 33 2.84 17.14 -13.98
CA ALA A 33 3.55 17.73 -15.12
C ALA A 33 4.34 19.00 -14.76
N GLU A 34 3.97 19.72 -13.70
CA GLU A 34 4.73 20.89 -13.21
C GLU A 34 6.13 20.49 -12.67
N ARG A 35 6.32 19.24 -12.26
CA ARG A 35 7.58 18.71 -11.70
C ARG A 35 8.38 17.88 -12.71
N GLY A 36 7.79 17.54 -13.85
CA GLY A 36 8.38 16.72 -14.91
C GLY A 36 8.28 15.21 -14.65
N ASP A 37 8.73 14.41 -15.62
CA ASP A 37 8.52 12.95 -15.64
C ASP A 37 9.50 12.15 -14.77
N ASP A 38 10.56 12.80 -14.27
CA ASP A 38 11.62 12.17 -13.46
C ASP A 38 11.54 12.54 -11.96
N ASP A 39 10.43 13.15 -11.52
CA ASP A 39 10.16 13.38 -10.09
C ASP A 39 9.38 12.20 -9.50
N GLY A 40 10.02 11.45 -8.59
CA GLY A 40 9.42 10.24 -8.00
C GLY A 40 8.11 10.50 -7.26
N ARG A 41 7.99 11.64 -6.56
CA ARG A 41 6.75 12.02 -5.85
C ARG A 41 5.63 12.31 -6.84
N ALA A 42 5.90 13.06 -7.91
CA ALA A 42 4.92 13.33 -8.95
C ALA A 42 4.44 12.03 -9.62
N VAL A 43 5.34 11.10 -9.92
CA VAL A 43 4.97 9.80 -10.50
C VAL A 43 4.15 8.95 -9.51
N PHE A 44 4.47 9.00 -8.21
CA PHE A 44 3.70 8.34 -7.17
C PHE A 44 2.25 8.83 -7.10
N GLU A 45 2.02 10.14 -7.15
CA GLU A 45 0.65 10.70 -7.16
C GLU A 45 -0.14 10.24 -8.39
N ARG A 46 0.51 10.23 -9.56
CA ARG A 46 -0.12 9.70 -10.79
C ARG A 46 -0.51 8.25 -10.64
N ALA A 47 0.32 7.43 -9.99
CA ALA A 47 0.02 6.03 -9.70
C ALA A 47 -1.22 5.93 -8.78
N GLY A 48 -1.25 6.69 -7.69
CA GLY A 48 -2.37 6.76 -6.75
C GLY A 48 -3.70 7.08 -7.41
N ALA A 49 -3.71 8.05 -8.33
CA ALA A 49 -4.93 8.44 -9.06
C ALA A 49 -5.48 7.29 -9.92
N ARG A 50 -4.61 6.47 -10.52
CA ARG A 50 -5.00 5.33 -11.34
C ARG A 50 -5.41 4.14 -10.48
N ASP A 51 -4.72 3.88 -9.38
CA ASP A 51 -5.08 2.83 -8.43
C ASP A 51 -6.48 3.09 -7.86
N SER A 52 -6.73 4.32 -7.41
CA SER A 52 -8.04 4.73 -6.88
C SER A 52 -9.17 4.69 -7.92
N ALA A 53 -8.83 4.78 -9.21
CA ALA A 53 -9.77 4.66 -10.32
C ALA A 53 -9.98 3.21 -10.80
N GLY A 54 -9.42 2.20 -10.12
CA GLY A 54 -9.49 0.80 -10.55
C GLY A 54 -8.72 0.52 -11.85
N ARG A 55 -7.63 1.27 -12.09
CA ARG A 55 -6.69 1.07 -13.21
C ARG A 55 -5.37 0.51 -12.68
N GLU A 56 -5.44 -0.62 -11.97
CA GLU A 56 -4.32 -1.16 -11.22
C GLU A 56 -3.11 -1.51 -12.10
N ALA A 57 -3.31 -1.99 -13.32
CA ALA A 57 -2.20 -2.30 -14.23
C ALA A 57 -1.37 -1.05 -14.61
N ASP A 58 -2.05 0.09 -14.83
CA ASP A 58 -1.40 1.37 -15.09
C ASP A 58 -0.71 1.89 -13.83
N ALA A 59 -1.38 1.77 -12.67
CA ALA A 59 -0.85 2.18 -11.39
C ALA A 59 0.43 1.43 -11.02
N VAL A 60 0.46 0.10 -11.18
CA VAL A 60 1.62 -0.75 -10.92
C VAL A 60 2.85 -0.29 -11.71
N THR A 61 2.67 0.07 -12.99
CA THR A 61 3.77 0.57 -13.82
C THR A 61 4.35 1.87 -13.25
N LEU A 62 3.47 2.78 -12.81
CA LEU A 62 3.87 4.07 -12.25
C LEU A 62 4.47 3.93 -10.85
N TYR A 63 3.93 3.08 -9.97
CA TYR A 63 4.52 2.84 -8.65
C TYR A 63 5.94 2.28 -8.76
N ARG A 64 6.18 1.31 -9.66
CA ARG A 64 7.53 0.81 -9.93
C ARG A 64 8.46 1.95 -10.36
N ARG A 65 8.01 2.79 -11.30
CA ARG A 65 8.79 3.96 -11.74
C ARG A 65 9.07 4.95 -10.62
N ALA A 66 8.09 5.24 -9.75
CA ALA A 66 8.29 6.12 -8.61
C ALA A 66 9.34 5.56 -7.64
N LEU A 67 9.33 4.25 -7.37
CA LEU A 67 10.34 3.60 -6.52
C LEU A 67 11.73 3.62 -7.15
N GLU A 68 11.85 3.47 -8.48
CA GLU A 68 13.11 3.58 -9.22
C GLU A 68 13.69 5.00 -9.19
N LEU A 69 12.84 6.01 -9.34
CA LEU A 69 13.22 7.43 -9.26
C LEU A 69 13.63 7.85 -7.84
N GLY A 70 13.20 7.07 -6.84
CA GLY A 70 13.44 7.36 -5.43
C GLY A 70 12.30 8.17 -4.82
N LEU A 71 11.95 7.80 -3.59
CA LEU A 71 10.98 8.47 -2.75
C LEU A 71 11.62 8.70 -1.38
N ASP A 72 11.16 9.75 -0.70
CA ASP A 72 11.56 10.01 0.68
C ASP A 72 11.02 8.93 1.65
N GLU A 73 11.41 9.07 2.92
CA GLU A 73 11.04 8.11 3.98
C GLU A 73 9.54 8.10 4.28
N GLU A 74 8.81 9.16 3.94
CA GLU A 74 7.37 9.27 4.16
C GLU A 74 6.60 8.54 3.05
N HIS A 75 6.95 8.78 1.79
CA HIS A 75 6.19 8.32 0.62
C HIS A 75 6.58 6.92 0.17
N ARG A 76 7.83 6.49 0.41
CA ARG A 76 8.28 5.15 -0.02
C ARG A 76 7.44 4.02 0.62
N PRO A 77 7.20 3.98 1.95
CA PRO A 77 6.32 3.01 2.57
C PRO A 77 4.91 2.97 1.95
N GLN A 78 4.34 4.15 1.71
CA GLN A 78 2.99 4.30 1.14
C GLN A 78 2.92 3.74 -0.28
N CYS A 79 3.92 4.07 -1.11
CA CYS A 79 4.06 3.58 -2.47
C CYS A 79 4.15 2.04 -2.51
N VAL A 80 4.93 1.42 -1.63
CA VAL A 80 5.02 -0.06 -1.59
C VAL A 80 3.71 -0.70 -1.13
N ILE A 81 3.03 -0.12 -0.14
CA ILE A 81 1.71 -0.61 0.31
C ILE A 81 0.71 -0.61 -0.83
N GLN A 82 0.63 0.52 -1.55
CA GLN A 82 -0.30 0.68 -2.66
C GLN A 82 0.08 -0.26 -3.81
N LEU A 83 1.35 -0.30 -4.23
CA LEU A 83 1.86 -1.25 -5.23
C LEU A 83 1.48 -2.71 -4.90
N ALA A 84 1.73 -3.15 -3.66
CA ALA A 84 1.42 -4.51 -3.24
C ALA A 84 -0.09 -4.81 -3.28
N SER A 85 -0.93 -3.83 -2.94
CA SER A 85 -2.39 -3.94 -3.05
C SER A 85 -2.84 -4.00 -4.51
N SER A 86 -2.31 -3.15 -5.39
CA SER A 86 -2.64 -3.18 -6.82
C SER A 86 -2.20 -4.50 -7.47
N LEU A 87 -0.99 -4.99 -7.17
CA LEU A 87 -0.49 -6.30 -7.61
C LEU A 87 -1.42 -7.44 -7.17
N ARG A 88 -1.91 -7.40 -5.92
CA ARG A 88 -2.90 -8.36 -5.43
C ARG A 88 -4.19 -8.33 -6.25
N ASN A 89 -4.71 -7.14 -6.55
CA ASN A 89 -5.98 -6.99 -7.29
C ASN A 89 -5.88 -7.57 -8.71
N ILE A 90 -4.71 -7.48 -9.35
CA ILE A 90 -4.48 -8.05 -10.68
C ILE A 90 -4.01 -9.52 -10.66
N GLY A 91 -3.87 -10.14 -9.48
CA GLY A 91 -3.52 -11.55 -9.35
C GLY A 91 -2.01 -11.87 -9.31
N GLU A 92 -1.15 -10.86 -9.29
CA GLU A 92 0.31 -11.01 -9.24
C GLU A 92 0.81 -11.21 -7.80
N TYR A 93 0.34 -12.29 -7.17
CA TYR A 93 0.49 -12.52 -5.72
C TYR A 93 1.93 -12.70 -5.26
N ASP A 94 2.76 -13.40 -6.04
CA ASP A 94 4.15 -13.68 -5.64
C ASP A 94 4.99 -12.40 -5.58
N GLU A 95 4.80 -11.49 -6.55
CA GLU A 95 5.45 -10.19 -6.54
C GLU A 95 4.91 -9.32 -5.41
N ALA A 96 3.58 -9.27 -5.24
CA ALA A 96 2.94 -8.52 -4.14
C ALA A 96 3.52 -8.92 -2.78
N LEU A 97 3.73 -10.22 -2.57
CA LEU A 97 4.34 -10.77 -1.37
C LEU A 97 5.82 -10.44 -1.23
N ALA A 98 6.57 -10.47 -2.33
CA ALA A 98 7.99 -10.13 -2.32
C ALA A 98 8.20 -8.68 -1.90
N VAL A 99 7.45 -7.74 -2.50
CA VAL A 99 7.61 -6.31 -2.22
C VAL A 99 7.15 -5.93 -0.81
N ILE A 100 6.01 -6.46 -0.34
CA ILE A 100 5.48 -6.10 0.97
C ILE A 100 6.34 -6.64 2.12
N ARG A 101 6.92 -7.83 1.97
CA ARG A 101 7.82 -8.41 2.98
C ARG A 101 9.15 -7.66 3.04
N ALA A 102 9.76 -7.39 1.89
CA ALA A 102 11.02 -6.66 1.83
C ALA A 102 10.90 -5.28 2.48
N GLU A 103 9.81 -4.57 2.23
CA GLU A 103 9.57 -3.28 2.87
C GLU A 103 9.22 -3.40 4.35
N GLY A 104 8.42 -4.39 4.75
CA GLY A 104 8.11 -4.64 6.16
C GLY A 104 9.35 -4.94 7.02
N GLU A 105 10.32 -5.69 6.48
CA GLU A 105 11.60 -5.95 7.15
C GLU A 105 12.45 -4.68 7.27
N ARG A 106 12.44 -3.84 6.24
CA ARG A 106 13.19 -2.57 6.19
C ARG A 106 12.60 -1.50 7.12
N SER A 107 11.29 -1.57 7.35
CA SER A 107 10.49 -0.52 7.97
C SER A 107 9.77 -1.01 9.24
N ALA A 108 10.40 -1.89 10.02
CA ALA A 108 9.81 -2.50 11.22
C ALA A 108 9.33 -1.47 12.28
N GLU A 109 10.01 -0.34 12.39
CA GLU A 109 9.67 0.77 13.29
C GLU A 109 8.80 1.84 12.62
N SER A 110 8.38 1.62 11.37
CA SER A 110 7.54 2.58 10.63
C SER A 110 6.16 2.71 11.26
N PRO A 111 5.54 3.92 11.24
CA PRO A 111 4.14 4.08 11.59
C PRO A 111 3.21 3.23 10.71
N TYR A 112 3.67 2.78 9.54
CA TYR A 112 2.91 1.94 8.62
C TYR A 112 3.04 0.43 8.87
N ARG A 113 3.69 0.00 9.96
CA ARG A 113 3.89 -1.44 10.26
C ARG A 113 2.60 -2.27 10.21
N ASP A 114 1.50 -1.73 10.74
CA ASP A 114 0.22 -2.43 10.79
C ASP A 114 -0.45 -2.46 9.40
N ALA A 115 -0.20 -1.44 8.58
CA ALA A 115 -0.66 -1.40 7.19
C ALA A 115 0.10 -2.44 6.33
N PHE A 116 1.41 -2.59 6.51
CA PHE A 116 2.17 -3.66 5.86
C PHE A 116 1.63 -5.04 6.25
N ALA A 117 1.39 -5.28 7.53
CA ALA A 117 0.83 -6.54 8.01
C ALA A 117 -0.58 -6.80 7.44
N THR A 118 -1.42 -5.76 7.36
CA THR A 118 -2.77 -5.85 6.79
C THR A 118 -2.72 -6.23 5.31
N VAL A 119 -1.90 -5.55 4.50
CA VAL A 119 -1.77 -5.86 3.08
C VAL A 119 -1.15 -7.25 2.87
N HIS A 120 -0.13 -7.62 3.66
CA HIS A 120 0.45 -8.96 3.64
C HIS A 120 -0.59 -10.05 3.93
N ALA A 121 -1.42 -9.87 4.96
CA ALA A 121 -2.51 -10.78 5.30
C ALA A 121 -3.52 -10.92 4.15
N LEU A 122 -3.90 -9.80 3.51
CA LEU A 122 -4.82 -9.81 2.37
C LEU A 122 -4.22 -10.55 1.17
N ILE A 123 -2.93 -10.34 0.87
CA ILE A 123 -2.27 -11.05 -0.22
C ILE A 123 -2.20 -12.55 0.06
N LEU A 124 -1.85 -12.97 1.28
CA LEU A 124 -1.85 -14.37 1.68
C LEU A 124 -3.23 -15.01 1.45
N ALA A 125 -4.29 -14.37 1.95
CA ALA A 125 -5.66 -14.84 1.76
C ALA A 125 -6.05 -14.93 0.27
N SER A 126 -5.78 -13.89 -0.53
CA SER A 126 -6.04 -13.90 -1.98
C SER A 126 -5.25 -14.98 -2.72
N SER A 127 -4.05 -15.31 -2.24
CA SER A 127 -3.20 -16.37 -2.82
C SER A 127 -3.52 -17.79 -2.33
N GLY A 128 -4.64 -17.99 -1.62
CA GLY A 128 -5.06 -19.30 -1.15
C GLY A 128 -4.46 -19.74 0.19
N ARG A 129 -3.89 -18.81 0.98
CA ARG A 129 -3.35 -19.04 2.33
C ARG A 129 -4.06 -18.18 3.38
N PRO A 130 -5.37 -18.36 3.57
CA PRO A 130 -6.18 -17.53 4.47
C PRO A 130 -5.83 -17.70 5.95
N ALA A 131 -5.42 -18.88 6.40
CA ALA A 131 -5.05 -19.12 7.79
C ALA A 131 -3.72 -18.45 8.15
N GLN A 132 -2.73 -18.48 7.26
CA GLN A 132 -1.50 -17.70 7.37
C GLN A 132 -1.79 -16.20 7.33
N GLY A 133 -2.70 -15.75 6.46
CA GLY A 133 -3.15 -14.36 6.44
C GLY A 133 -3.78 -13.93 7.78
N LEU A 134 -4.66 -14.75 8.34
CA LEU A 134 -5.27 -14.50 9.65
C LEU A 134 -4.23 -14.47 10.78
N SER A 135 -3.24 -15.36 10.73
CA SER A 135 -2.10 -15.33 11.67
C SER A 135 -1.39 -13.97 11.67
N VAL A 136 -1.03 -13.46 10.49
CA VAL A 136 -0.38 -12.15 10.33
C VAL A 136 -1.24 -11.02 10.92
N ALA A 137 -2.54 -11.01 10.62
CA ALA A 137 -3.47 -10.00 11.14
C ALA A 137 -3.60 -10.06 12.67
N LEU A 138 -3.68 -11.26 13.26
CA LEU A 138 -3.76 -11.44 14.70
C LEU A 138 -2.49 -10.95 15.39
N LEU A 139 -1.31 -11.27 14.85
CA LEU A 139 -0.02 -10.81 15.39
C LEU A 139 0.10 -9.28 15.34
N ALA A 140 -0.43 -8.64 14.29
CA ALA A 140 -0.47 -7.18 14.21
C ALA A 140 -1.42 -6.56 15.24
N LEU A 141 -2.52 -7.22 15.59
CA LEU A 141 -3.48 -6.73 16.59
C LEU A 141 -2.99 -6.91 18.04
N VAL A 142 -2.18 -7.93 18.33
CA VAL A 142 -1.73 -8.27 19.70
C VAL A 142 -1.20 -7.07 20.49
N PRO A 143 -0.28 -6.24 19.96
CA PRO A 143 0.26 -5.08 20.69
C PRO A 143 -0.79 -4.06 21.11
N HIS A 144 -1.92 -4.00 20.41
CA HIS A 144 -3.01 -3.04 20.64
C HIS A 144 -4.05 -3.55 21.65
N LEU A 145 -3.98 -4.81 22.05
CA LEU A 145 -4.94 -5.38 23.00
C LEU A 145 -4.62 -4.93 24.44
N PRO A 146 -5.62 -4.63 25.28
CA PRO A 146 -5.38 -4.32 26.69
C PRO A 146 -4.97 -5.55 27.52
N ARG A 147 -5.23 -6.77 27.03
CA ARG A 147 -4.94 -8.07 27.66
C ARG A 147 -4.95 -9.19 26.62
N TYR A 148 -4.66 -10.43 27.02
CA TYR A 148 -4.69 -11.64 26.16
C TYR A 148 -3.56 -11.78 25.13
N HIS A 149 -2.47 -11.04 25.30
CA HIS A 149 -1.31 -11.07 24.38
C HIS A 149 -0.81 -12.49 24.17
N ARG A 150 -0.46 -13.19 25.26
CA ARG A 150 0.04 -14.58 25.22
C ARG A 150 -0.91 -15.53 24.49
N SER A 151 -2.20 -15.50 24.80
CA SER A 151 -3.18 -16.41 24.19
C SER A 151 -3.42 -16.10 22.72
N MET A 152 -3.52 -14.82 22.34
CA MET A 152 -3.73 -14.42 20.95
C MET A 152 -2.50 -14.71 20.09
N THR A 153 -1.28 -14.50 20.61
CA THR A 153 -0.05 -14.93 19.95
C THR A 153 -0.01 -16.45 19.76
N ALA A 154 -0.41 -17.23 20.76
CA ALA A 154 -0.45 -18.69 20.63
C ALA A 154 -1.44 -19.14 19.54
N TYR A 155 -2.66 -18.58 19.51
CA TYR A 155 -3.64 -18.90 18.47
C TYR A 155 -3.20 -18.47 17.07
N ALA A 156 -2.53 -17.32 16.95
CA ALA A 156 -1.98 -16.88 15.68
C ALA A 156 -0.94 -17.86 15.14
N HIS A 157 -0.08 -18.43 16.00
CA HIS A 157 0.87 -19.44 15.56
C HIS A 157 0.18 -20.78 15.22
N GLU A 158 -0.76 -21.23 16.04
CA GLU A 158 -1.50 -22.48 15.81
C GLU A 158 -2.27 -22.46 14.47
N ILE A 159 -2.90 -21.34 14.13
CA ILE A 159 -3.72 -21.26 12.92
C ILE A 159 -2.88 -21.17 11.64
N ALA A 160 -1.64 -20.67 11.71
CA ALA A 160 -0.77 -20.51 10.53
C ALA A 160 -0.45 -21.85 9.85
N ASP A 161 -0.50 -22.96 10.59
CA ASP A 161 -0.20 -24.30 10.11
C ASP A 161 -1.39 -24.97 9.39
N LEU A 162 -2.58 -24.34 9.37
CA LEU A 162 -3.77 -24.94 8.76
C LEU A 162 -3.81 -24.87 7.23
N ASP A 163 -3.01 -24.01 6.61
CA ASP A 163 -2.88 -23.91 5.14
C ASP A 163 -1.77 -24.81 4.57
N ALA A 164 -1.07 -25.59 5.42
CA ALA A 164 0.07 -26.43 5.05
C ALA A 164 -0.31 -27.76 4.38
#